data_AF-A0A0C3AJ58-F1
#
_entry.id   AF-A0A0C3AJ58-F1
#
_cell.length_a   1.000
_cell.length_b   1.000
_cell.length_c   1.000
_cell.angle_alpha   90.00
_cell.angle_beta   90.00
_cell.angle_gamma   90.00
#
_symmetry.space_group_name_H-M   'P 1'
#
loop_
_entity.id
_entity.type
_entity.pdbx_description
1 polymer ?
#
loop_
_entity_poly.entity_id
_entity_poly.type
_entity_poly.pdbx_seq_one_letter_code
_entity_poly.pdbx_strand_id
1 'polypeptide(L)'
;MFNISILEMQKGVFEVKSTNGDTHLGGEDFDVILVNHILAEFKKETGIDLSSDLMAIQHIREAAKKAKIESVISTRLFWSVE
;
A
#
# COMPACT_ATOMS: atom_id res chain seq x y z
N MET A 1 4.17 8.01 2.86
CA MET A 1 3.92 9.36 3.39
C MET A 1 2.45 9.69 3.23
N PHE A 2 1.82 10.06 4.34
CA PHE A 2 0.43 10.41 4.45
C PHE A 2 0.35 11.82 5.03
N ASN A 3 -0.32 12.75 4.34
CA ASN A 3 -0.46 14.13 4.80
C ASN A 3 -1.92 14.55 4.78
N ILE A 4 -2.28 15.35 5.76
CA ILE A 4 -3.57 16.02 5.89
C ILE A 4 -3.31 17.51 5.94
N SER A 5 -4.04 18.27 5.11
CA SER A 5 -4.04 19.74 5.18
C SER A 5 -5.45 20.24 5.36
N ILE A 6 -5.62 21.26 6.20
CA ILE A 6 -6.87 21.99 6.39
C ILE A 6 -6.77 23.25 5.55
N LEU A 7 -7.67 23.38 4.58
CA LEU A 7 -7.75 24.53 3.67
C LEU A 7 -9.01 25.32 3.93
N GLU A 8 -8.88 26.64 3.88
CA GLU A 8 -9.99 27.59 3.87
C GLU A 8 -10.16 28.15 2.45
N MET A 9 -11.38 28.21 1.95
CA MET A 9 -11.69 28.73 0.63
C MET A 9 -12.45 30.05 0.73
N GLN A 10 -11.87 31.14 0.22
CA GLN A 10 -12.54 32.44 0.17
C GLN A 10 -12.33 33.11 -1.19
N LYS A 11 -13.42 33.51 -1.85
CA LYS A 11 -13.41 34.23 -3.14
C LYS A 11 -12.53 33.59 -4.22
N GLY A 12 -12.50 32.26 -4.27
CA GLY A 12 -11.70 31.50 -5.23
C GLY A 12 -10.22 31.35 -4.88
N VAL A 13 -9.79 31.81 -3.69
CA VAL A 13 -8.43 31.59 -3.16
C VAL A 13 -8.48 30.49 -2.10
N PHE A 14 -7.50 29.58 -2.17
CA PHE A 14 -7.27 28.56 -1.15
C PHE A 14 -6.15 29.02 -0.22
N GLU A 15 -6.44 29.10 1.07
CA GLU A 15 -5.45 29.37 2.12
C GLU A 15 -5.23 28.10 2.95
N VAL A 16 -3.98 27.68 3.11
CA VAL A 16 -3.62 26.54 3.96
C VAL A 16 -3.52 27.03 5.40
N LYS A 17 -4.42 26.55 6.27
CA LYS A 17 -4.44 26.94 7.69
C LYS A 17 -3.51 26.06 8.53
N SER A 18 -3.38 24.79 8.17
CA SER A 18 -2.52 23.83 8.85
C SER A 18 -2.24 22.63 7.97
N THR A 19 -1.06 22.03 8.13
CA THR A 19 -0.65 20.78 7.51
C THR A 19 -0.02 19.90 8.58
N ASN A 20 -0.42 18.64 8.63
CA ASN A 20 0.19 17.60 9.48
C ASN A 20 0.29 16.30 8.68
N GLY A 21 1.20 15.40 9.05
CA GLY A 21 1.39 14.15 8.32
C GLY A 21 2.36 13.19 9.00
N ASP A 22 2.35 11.96 8.50
CA ASP A 22 3.28 10.91 8.87
C ASP A 22 4.13 10.51 7.66
N THR A 23 5.45 10.66 7.78
CA THR A 23 6.41 10.29 6.74
C THR A 23 6.58 8.78 6.59
N HIS A 24 6.28 8.01 7.63
CA HIS A 24 6.45 6.55 7.72
C HIS A 24 5.14 5.78 7.50
N LEU A 25 4.09 6.44 7.03
CA LEU A 25 2.83 5.81 6.68
C LEU A 25 2.54 6.02 5.19
N GLY A 26 2.58 4.96 4.39
CA GLY A 26 2.38 5.01 2.95
C GLY A 26 2.21 3.63 2.32
N GLY A 27 2.07 3.62 0.98
CA GLY A 27 1.83 2.39 0.24
C GLY A 27 2.93 1.33 0.39
N GLU A 28 4.17 1.77 0.62
CA GLU A 28 5.35 0.91 0.81
C GLU A 28 5.25 0.10 2.11
N ASP A 29 4.70 0.68 3.18
CA ASP A 29 4.57 -0.02 4.47
C ASP A 29 3.61 -1.20 4.36
N PHE A 30 2.51 -1.02 3.62
CA PHE A 30 1.59 -2.11 3.30
C PHE A 30 2.25 -3.17 2.39
N ASP A 31 3.09 -2.75 1.44
CA ASP A 31 3.82 -3.69 0.57
C ASP A 31 4.79 -4.55 1.40
N VAL A 32 5.49 -3.95 2.38
CA VAL A 32 6.38 -4.68 3.29
C VAL A 32 5.62 -5.69 4.15
N ILE A 33 4.50 -5.29 4.75
CA ILE A 33 3.67 -6.20 5.56
C ILE A 33 3.18 -7.39 4.72
N LEU A 34 2.73 -7.12 3.49
CA LEU A 34 2.20 -8.15 2.60
C LEU A 34 3.29 -9.12 2.14
N VAL A 35 4.47 -8.62 1.77
CA VAL A 35 5.63 -9.46 1.42
C VAL A 35 6.03 -10.36 2.58
N ASN A 36 6.13 -9.80 3.79
CA ASN A 36 6.49 -10.57 4.99
C ASN A 36 5.46 -11.67 5.30
N HIS A 37 4.17 -11.36 5.12
CA HIS A 37 3.11 -12.34 5.30
C HIS A 37 3.22 -13.49 4.29
N ILE A 38 3.43 -13.19 3.00
CA ILE A 38 3.61 -14.19 1.94
C ILE A 38 4.82 -15.08 2.21
N LEU A 39 5.96 -14.48 2.59
CA LEU A 39 7.18 -15.23 2.93
C LEU A 39 6.96 -16.16 4.14
N ALA A 40 6.24 -15.71 5.15
CA ALA A 40 5.94 -16.50 6.34
C ALA A 40 5.04 -17.70 6.02
N GLU A 41 3.96 -17.50 5.26
CA GLU A 41 3.08 -18.60 4.86
C GLU A 41 3.77 -19.56 3.88
N PHE A 42 4.54 -19.05 2.91
CA PHE A 42 5.33 -19.90 2.01
C PHE A 42 6.32 -20.79 2.78
N LYS A 43 7.02 -20.23 3.77
CA LYS A 43 7.93 -20.99 4.63
C LYS A 43 7.21 -22.04 5.46
N LYS A 44 6.01 -21.73 5.96
CA LYS A 44 5.18 -22.64 6.74
C LYS A 44 4.64 -23.81 5.90
N GLU A 45 4.27 -23.57 4.64
CA GLU A 45 3.74 -24.60 3.74
C GLU A 45 4.83 -25.48 3.11
N THR A 46 5.96 -24.88 2.73
CA THR A 46 7.01 -25.57 1.95
C THR A 46 8.25 -25.94 2.76
N GLY A 47 8.44 -25.32 3.94
CA GLY A 47 9.66 -25.41 4.73
C GLY A 47 10.84 -24.59 4.18
N ILE A 48 10.67 -23.91 3.03
CA ILE A 48 11.75 -23.16 2.36
C ILE A 48 11.74 -21.70 2.81
N ASP A 49 12.91 -21.19 3.19
CA ASP A 49 13.10 -19.79 3.55
C ASP A 49 13.68 -19.01 2.37
N LEU A 50 12.88 -18.09 1.81
CA LEU A 50 13.29 -17.21 0.70
C LEU A 50 13.78 -15.84 1.17
N SER A 51 13.88 -15.59 2.47
CA SER A 51 14.25 -14.28 3.03
C SER A 51 15.66 -13.80 2.64
N SER A 52 16.54 -14.70 2.19
CA SER A 52 17.88 -14.37 1.70
C SER A 52 17.95 -14.20 0.17
N ASP A 53 16.90 -14.53 -0.57
CA ASP A 53 16.87 -14.41 -2.03
C ASP A 53 16.28 -13.06 -2.45
N LEU A 54 17.16 -12.12 -2.74
CA LEU A 54 16.80 -10.75 -3.16
C LEU A 54 15.92 -10.74 -4.43
N MET A 55 16.16 -11.65 -5.37
CA MET A 55 15.37 -11.72 -6.61
C MET A 55 13.97 -12.25 -6.33
N ALA A 56 13.86 -13.32 -5.54
CA ALA A 56 12.56 -13.87 -5.13
C ALA A 56 11.72 -12.82 -4.38
N ILE A 57 12.34 -12.09 -3.44
CA ILE A 57 11.67 -11.02 -2.69
C ILE A 57 11.16 -9.93 -3.63
N GLN A 58 11.96 -9.53 -4.61
CA GLN A 58 11.56 -8.52 -5.59
C GLN A 58 10.35 -8.98 -6.42
N HIS A 59 10.35 -10.23 -6.89
CA HIS A 59 9.21 -10.80 -7.61
C HIS A 59 7.95 -10.88 -6.75
N ILE A 60 8.08 -11.30 -5.49
CA ILE A 60 6.95 -11.35 -4.54
C ILE A 60 6.40 -9.95 -4.31
N ARG A 61 7.26 -8.93 -4.15
CA ARG A 61 6.85 -7.53 -3.97
C ARG A 61 6.06 -7.01 -5.16
N GLU A 62 6.53 -7.26 -6.38
CA GLU A 62 5.84 -6.82 -7.61
C GLU A 62 4.46 -7.49 -7.75
N ALA A 63 4.39 -8.81 -7.51
CA ALA A 63 3.15 -9.55 -7.54
C ALA A 63 2.16 -9.07 -6.45
N ALA A 64 2.65 -8.87 -5.23
CA ALA A 64 1.88 -8.37 -4.10
C ALA A 64 1.31 -6.96 -4.35
N LYS A 65 2.12 -6.06 -4.92
CA LYS A 65 1.68 -4.70 -5.29
C LYS A 65 0.62 -4.72 -6.37
N LYS A 66 0.78 -5.56 -7.39
CA LYS A 66 -0.21 -5.74 -8.46
C LYS A 66 -1.54 -6.25 -7.89
N ALA A 67 -1.50 -7.29 -7.05
CA ALA A 67 -2.68 -7.84 -6.39
C ALA A 67 -3.39 -6.82 -5.48
N LYS A 68 -2.63 -6.02 -4.72
CA LYS A 68 -3.17 -4.93 -3.87
C LYS A 68 -3.98 -3.93 -4.69
N ILE A 69 -3.43 -3.47 -5.83
CA ILE A 69 -4.09 -2.51 -6.71
C ILE A 69 -5.34 -3.13 -7.34
N GLU A 70 -5.23 -4.36 -7.85
CA GLU A 70 -6.34 -5.08 -8.46
C GLU A 70 -7.48 -5.35 -7.47
N SER A 71 -7.17 -5.71 -6.22
CA SER A 71 -8.17 -5.90 -5.17
C SER A 71 -8.99 -4.62 -4.91
N VAL A 72 -8.31 -3.47 -4.83
CA VAL A 72 -8.99 -2.17 -4.66
C VAL A 72 -9.84 -1.80 -5.88
N ILE A 73 -9.34 -2.07 -7.09
CA ILE A 73 -10.08 -1.81 -8.35
C ILE A 73 -11.31 -2.73 -8.43
N SER A 74 -11.16 -4.02 -8.13
CA SER A 74 -12.23 -5.00 -8.18
C SER A 74 -13.35 -4.66 -7.20
N THR A 75 -13.03 -4.28 -5.96
CA THR A 75 -14.03 -3.80 -5.01
C THR A 75 -14.70 -2.51 -5.49
N ARG A 76 -13.97 -1.56 -6.07
CA ARG A 76 -14.56 -0.31 -6.60
C ARG A 76 -15.52 -0.55 -7.76
N LEU A 77 -15.20 -1.48 -8.65
CA LEU A 77 -16.07 -1.86 -9.75
C LEU A 77 -17.35 -2.53 -9.24
N PHE A 78 -17.27 -3.35 -8.19
CA PHE A 78 -18.45 -3.95 -7.57
C PHE A 78 -19.47 -2.89 -7.09
N TRP A 79 -19.01 -1.80 -6.48
CA TRP A 79 -19.87 -0.69 -6.02
C TRP A 79 -20.29 0.33 -7.10
N SER A 80 -19.77 0.21 -8.33
CA SER A 80 -20.08 1.15 -9.43
C SER A 80 -21.07 0.58 -10.45
N VAL A 81 -21.54 -0.66 -10.25
CA VAL A 81 -22.44 -1.38 -11.18
C VAL A 81 -23.81 -1.65 -10.54
N GLU A 82 -24.06 -1.11 -9.34
CA GLU A 82 -25.39 -0.97 -8.72
C GLU A 82 -25.79 0.51 -8.68
#